data_AF-A0A1I5BS43-F1
#
_entry.id   AF-A0A1I5BS43-F1
#
_cell.length_a   1.000
_cell.length_b   1.000
_cell.length_c   1.000
_cell.angle_alpha   90.00
_cell.angle_beta   90.00
_cell.angle_gamma   90.00
#
_symmetry.space_group_name_H-M   'P 1'
#
loop_
_entity.id
_entity.type
_entity.pdbx_description
1 polymer ?
#
loop_
_entity_poly.entity_id
_entity_poly.type
_entity_poly.pdbx_seq_one_letter_code
_entity_poly.pdbx_strand_id
1 'polypeptide(L)'
;MELSLEFSHVSLTDVSNCYPSIYTHSIAWALHGREHAKKHRHDKKLLGNQLDKLITSSREGQTNGIPQASLLSHLVAELILGYCDTYIKKKLDGLTGIVILRYRDDYRIFANSDTDCAKGLKAISECLNIFGMKLGASKTSRTSNVVRGAVKQDKIDALSLARRQTTLQKELLLIHRFCTEKPGSGATKFLIREFLDRLEARLHRNAWKIENPTVLAAILLDIAAKTPAVFPAVATTISKIMLYLKDSDRDGLFNLVGKRTNRIPNNGYMELWLQRIAYPNHLGFLSTEPMCGLVDDETAQSLWCNSWIRKDETRLSIERYSIVDRSVLDNLPPDIQNEEFDAFWKEYG
;
A
#
# COMPACT_ATOMS: atom_id res chain seq x y z
N MET A 1 -16.00 8.59 14.95
CA MET A 1 -15.90 9.65 15.98
C MET A 1 -17.26 9.91 16.58
N GLU A 2 -18.34 9.99 15.79
CA GLU A 2 -19.72 10.15 16.27
C GLU A 2 -20.12 9.23 17.44
N LEU A 3 -19.72 7.96 17.41
CA LEU A 3 -19.93 7.01 18.50
C LEU A 3 -19.32 7.44 19.86
N SER A 4 -18.44 8.45 19.92
CA SER A 4 -17.97 9.01 21.19
C SER A 4 -19.07 9.73 21.98
N LEU A 5 -20.18 10.07 21.35
CA LEU A 5 -21.34 10.66 22.03
C LEU A 5 -22.08 9.63 22.90
N GLU A 6 -22.01 8.35 22.52
CA GLU A 6 -22.73 7.24 23.19
C GLU A 6 -21.79 6.34 24.01
N PHE A 7 -20.51 6.31 23.63
CA PHE A 7 -19.52 5.38 24.19
C PHE A 7 -18.28 6.13 24.70
N SER A 8 -17.82 5.73 25.87
CA SER A 8 -16.60 6.26 26.50
C SER A 8 -15.35 5.46 26.15
N HIS A 9 -15.48 4.18 25.82
CA HIS A 9 -14.35 3.28 25.60
C HIS A 9 -14.32 2.76 24.15
N VAL A 10 -13.11 2.59 23.62
CA VAL A 10 -12.88 1.90 22.35
C VAL A 10 -11.68 0.96 22.43
N SER A 11 -11.85 -0.24 21.88
CA SER A 11 -10.76 -1.18 21.59
C SER A 11 -10.58 -1.32 20.10
N LEU A 12 -9.34 -1.14 19.63
CA LEU A 12 -8.95 -1.30 18.23
C LEU A 12 -8.14 -2.60 18.11
N THR A 13 -8.41 -3.40 17.09
CA THR A 13 -7.67 -4.63 16.80
C THR A 13 -7.76 -4.94 15.31
N ASP A 14 -6.88 -5.77 14.79
CA ASP A 14 -6.87 -6.23 13.41
C ASP A 14 -6.74 -7.76 13.33
N VAL A 15 -7.08 -8.34 12.18
CA VAL A 15 -6.77 -9.75 11.91
C VAL A 15 -5.29 -9.87 11.53
N SER A 16 -4.53 -10.59 12.35
CA SER A 16 -3.13 -10.88 12.06
C SER A 16 -3.00 -11.76 10.82
N ASN A 17 -2.14 -11.35 9.88
CA ASN A 17 -1.90 -12.06 8.62
C ASN A 17 -3.21 -12.52 7.96
N CYS A 18 -4.17 -11.60 7.77
CA CYS A 18 -5.53 -11.92 7.32
C CYS A 18 -5.54 -12.86 6.10
N TYR A 19 -5.03 -12.41 4.95
CA TYR A 19 -5.08 -13.18 3.69
C TYR A 19 -4.40 -14.56 3.79
N PRO A 20 -3.17 -14.70 4.34
CA PRO A 20 -2.54 -16.02 4.52
C PRO A 20 -3.24 -16.93 5.54
N SER A 21 -3.99 -16.37 6.49
CA SER A 21 -4.62 -17.14 7.56
C SER A 21 -6.02 -17.65 7.20
N ILE A 22 -6.63 -17.16 6.12
CA ILE A 22 -7.97 -17.58 5.70
C ILE A 22 -7.97 -19.07 5.35
N TYR A 23 -8.84 -19.82 6.02
CA TYR A 23 -9.10 -21.21 5.67
C TYR A 23 -9.94 -21.30 4.40
N THR A 24 -9.37 -21.80 3.30
CA THR A 24 -9.97 -21.77 1.95
C THR A 24 -11.38 -22.40 1.87
N HIS A 25 -11.63 -23.49 2.59
CA HIS A 25 -12.97 -24.10 2.66
C HIS A 25 -14.05 -23.17 3.24
N SER A 26 -13.68 -22.10 3.94
CA SER A 26 -14.64 -21.10 4.40
C SER A 26 -15.31 -20.31 3.29
N ILE A 27 -14.77 -20.32 2.07
CA ILE A 27 -15.43 -19.78 0.87
C ILE A 27 -16.76 -20.51 0.65
N ALA A 28 -16.74 -21.84 0.71
CA ALA A 28 -17.95 -22.65 0.59
C ALA A 28 -18.90 -22.43 1.77
N TRP A 29 -18.38 -22.21 2.98
CA TRP A 29 -19.20 -21.92 4.15
C TRP A 29 -19.94 -20.59 4.01
N ALA A 30 -19.26 -19.56 3.50
CA ALA A 30 -19.85 -18.24 3.30
C ALA A 30 -20.95 -18.24 2.23
N LEU A 31 -20.78 -19.00 1.15
CA LEU A 31 -21.76 -19.09 0.06
C LEU A 31 -22.96 -19.99 0.37
N HIS A 32 -22.71 -21.13 1.03
CA HIS A 32 -23.71 -22.19 1.14
C HIS A 32 -24.13 -22.49 2.57
N GLY A 33 -23.53 -21.81 3.56
CA GLY A 33 -23.67 -22.14 4.97
C GLY A 33 -22.74 -23.29 5.38
N ARG A 34 -22.14 -23.16 6.57
CA ARG A 34 -21.13 -24.11 7.07
C ARG A 34 -21.61 -25.55 7.16
N GLU A 35 -22.85 -25.78 7.60
CA GLU A 35 -23.38 -27.15 7.74
C GLU A 35 -23.61 -27.83 6.39
N HIS A 36 -24.24 -27.13 5.46
CA HIS A 36 -24.51 -27.64 4.12
C HIS A 36 -23.21 -27.88 3.35
N ALA A 37 -22.27 -26.93 3.40
CA ALA A 37 -20.97 -27.07 2.76
C ALA A 37 -20.16 -28.26 3.32
N LYS A 38 -20.20 -28.50 4.64
CA LYS A 38 -19.54 -29.66 5.25
C LYS A 38 -20.14 -31.00 4.80
N LYS A 39 -21.48 -31.08 4.69
CA LYS A 39 -22.18 -32.28 4.21
C LYS A 39 -21.89 -32.56 2.74
N HIS A 40 -21.77 -31.52 1.92
CA HIS A 40 -21.58 -31.61 0.47
C HIS A 40 -20.18 -31.19 0.02
N ARG A 41 -19.14 -31.47 0.83
CA ARG A 41 -17.75 -31.01 0.58
C ARG A 41 -17.16 -31.44 -0.77
N HIS A 42 -17.65 -32.56 -1.32
CA HIS A 42 -17.17 -33.14 -2.58
C HIS A 42 -18.09 -32.86 -3.76
N ASP A 43 -19.19 -32.13 -3.54
CA ASP A 43 -20.12 -31.78 -4.61
C ASP A 43 -19.50 -30.70 -5.51
N LYS A 44 -19.13 -31.11 -6.73
CA LYS A 44 -18.55 -30.24 -7.75
C LYS A 44 -19.56 -29.27 -8.36
N LYS A 45 -20.85 -29.40 -8.07
CA LYS A 45 -21.90 -28.46 -8.54
C LYS A 45 -21.98 -27.20 -7.68
N LEU A 46 -21.48 -27.25 -6.45
CA LEU A 46 -21.50 -26.10 -5.55
C LEU A 46 -20.44 -25.06 -5.94
N LEU A 47 -20.88 -23.84 -6.24
CA LEU A 47 -20.01 -22.72 -6.63
C LEU A 47 -18.84 -22.51 -5.65
N GLY A 48 -19.13 -22.46 -4.34
CA GLY A 48 -18.09 -22.34 -3.32
C GLY A 48 -17.03 -23.44 -3.32
N ASN A 49 -17.39 -24.68 -3.63
CA ASN A 49 -16.41 -25.78 -3.76
C ASN A 49 -15.57 -25.63 -5.03
N GLN A 50 -16.14 -25.10 -6.12
CA GLN A 50 -15.40 -24.80 -7.35
C GLN A 50 -14.38 -23.69 -7.11
N LEU A 51 -14.79 -22.60 -6.45
CA LEU A 51 -13.90 -21.47 -6.13
C LEU A 51 -12.78 -21.88 -5.18
N ASP A 52 -13.10 -22.60 -4.12
CA ASP A 52 -12.12 -23.20 -3.20
C ASP A 52 -11.11 -24.07 -3.95
N LYS A 53 -11.58 -24.92 -4.88
CA LYS A 53 -10.68 -25.76 -5.67
C LYS A 53 -9.75 -24.94 -6.57
N LEU A 54 -10.22 -23.86 -7.18
CA LEU A 54 -9.38 -22.99 -8.00
C LEU A 54 -8.30 -22.29 -7.15
N ILE A 55 -8.67 -21.76 -5.99
CA ILE A 55 -7.73 -21.08 -5.09
C ILE A 55 -6.69 -22.06 -4.56
N THR A 56 -7.11 -23.21 -4.03
CA THR A 56 -6.18 -24.25 -3.56
C THR A 56 -5.27 -24.74 -4.68
N SER A 57 -5.77 -24.87 -5.91
CA SER A 57 -4.93 -25.26 -7.08
C SER A 57 -3.90 -24.19 -7.44
N SER A 58 -4.23 -22.90 -7.29
CA SER A 58 -3.26 -21.80 -7.47
C SER A 58 -2.20 -21.73 -6.35
N ARG A 59 -2.41 -22.51 -5.28
CA ARG A 59 -1.58 -22.56 -4.08
C ARG A 59 -0.96 -23.94 -3.85
N GLU A 60 -0.70 -24.72 -4.91
CA GLU A 60 -0.08 -26.06 -4.79
C GLU A 60 -0.85 -27.02 -3.86
N GLY A 61 -2.17 -26.87 -3.78
CA GLY A 61 -3.04 -27.68 -2.93
C GLY A 61 -3.12 -27.23 -1.47
N GLN A 62 -2.47 -26.13 -1.08
CA GLN A 62 -2.57 -25.59 0.27
C GLN A 62 -3.99 -25.10 0.56
N THR A 63 -4.49 -25.41 1.77
CA THR A 63 -5.85 -25.09 2.21
C THR A 63 -5.92 -23.87 3.13
N ASN A 64 -4.78 -23.25 3.42
CA ASN A 64 -4.68 -21.99 4.15
C ASN A 64 -4.09 -20.92 3.25
N GLY A 65 -4.73 -19.76 3.28
CA GLY A 65 -4.33 -18.59 2.54
C GLY A 65 -5.06 -18.44 1.21
N ILE A 66 -5.37 -17.20 0.87
CA ILE A 66 -5.82 -16.80 -0.46
C ILE A 66 -4.75 -15.87 -1.09
N PRO A 67 -4.66 -15.78 -2.43
CA PRO A 67 -3.73 -14.86 -3.10
C PRO A 67 -3.92 -13.42 -2.60
N GLN A 68 -2.84 -12.64 -2.50
CA GLN A 68 -2.89 -11.23 -2.10
C GLN A 68 -2.93 -10.32 -3.34
N ALA A 69 -3.39 -9.08 -3.16
CA ALA A 69 -3.31 -8.00 -4.15
C ALA A 69 -4.17 -8.15 -5.42
N SER A 70 -5.26 -8.93 -5.38
CA SER A 70 -6.28 -8.91 -6.44
C SER A 70 -7.63 -8.44 -5.90
N LEU A 71 -8.40 -7.72 -6.73
CA LEU A 71 -9.78 -7.33 -6.40
C LEU A 71 -10.65 -8.55 -6.07
N LEU A 72 -10.41 -9.67 -6.76
CA LEU A 72 -11.08 -10.94 -6.50
C LEU A 72 -10.77 -11.44 -5.08
N SER A 73 -9.51 -11.41 -4.66
CA SER A 73 -9.11 -11.79 -3.31
C SER A 73 -9.72 -10.89 -2.25
N HIS A 74 -9.80 -9.58 -2.51
CA HIS A 74 -10.45 -8.62 -1.61
C HIS A 74 -11.95 -8.94 -1.46
N LEU A 75 -12.63 -9.31 -2.55
CA LEU A 75 -14.03 -9.74 -2.52
C LEU A 75 -14.21 -11.05 -1.74
N VAL A 76 -13.34 -12.04 -1.98
CA VAL A 76 -13.38 -13.33 -1.28
C VAL A 76 -13.15 -13.16 0.22
N ALA A 77 -12.15 -12.35 0.62
CA ALA A 77 -11.90 -12.04 2.03
C ALA A 77 -13.12 -11.37 2.68
N GLU A 78 -13.71 -10.38 2.00
CA GLU A 78 -14.88 -9.66 2.52
C GLU A 78 -16.11 -10.57 2.64
N LEU A 79 -16.32 -11.49 1.69
CA LEU A 79 -17.37 -12.49 1.76
C LEU A 79 -17.23 -13.39 3.01
N ILE A 80 -16.01 -13.85 3.28
CA ILE A 80 -15.71 -14.71 4.44
C ILE A 80 -15.84 -13.94 5.75
N LEU A 81 -15.29 -12.72 5.82
CA LEU A 81 -15.37 -11.87 7.01
C LEU A 81 -16.81 -11.43 7.29
N GLY A 82 -17.59 -11.08 6.26
CA GLY A 82 -19.02 -10.80 6.39
C GLY A 82 -19.81 -12.01 6.90
N TYR A 83 -19.46 -13.22 6.45
CA TYR A 83 -20.03 -14.44 7.02
C TYR A 83 -19.60 -14.65 8.49
N CYS A 84 -18.34 -14.36 8.83
CA CYS A 84 -17.87 -14.37 10.23
C CYS A 84 -18.62 -13.36 11.11
N ASP A 85 -18.97 -12.18 10.59
CA ASP A 85 -19.73 -11.15 11.32
C ASP A 85 -21.10 -11.68 11.77
N THR A 86 -21.72 -12.60 11.02
CA THR A 86 -22.98 -13.25 11.45
C THR A 86 -22.79 -14.11 12.72
N TYR A 87 -21.64 -14.76 12.87
CA TYR A 87 -21.29 -15.51 14.08
C TYR A 87 -21.02 -14.57 15.25
N ILE A 88 -20.32 -13.46 14.99
CA ILE A 88 -20.03 -12.43 16.00
C ILE A 88 -21.34 -11.82 16.51
N LYS A 89 -22.24 -11.44 15.60
CA LYS A 89 -23.57 -10.91 15.96
C LYS A 89 -24.32 -11.89 16.86
N LYS A 90 -24.42 -13.16 16.45
CA LYS A 90 -25.08 -14.20 17.24
C LYS A 90 -24.44 -14.41 18.62
N LYS A 91 -23.11 -14.31 18.72
CA LYS A 91 -22.36 -14.40 19.99
C LYS A 91 -22.64 -13.24 20.93
N LEU A 92 -23.01 -12.08 20.40
CA LEU A 92 -23.31 -10.87 21.15
C LEU A 92 -24.81 -10.67 21.38
N ASP A 93 -25.67 -11.55 20.84
CA ASP A 93 -27.11 -11.50 21.09
C ASP A 93 -27.39 -11.52 22.60
N GLY A 94 -28.15 -10.53 23.07
CA GLY A 94 -28.48 -10.35 24.49
C GLY A 94 -27.47 -9.49 25.28
N LEU A 95 -26.32 -9.12 24.70
CA LEU A 95 -25.44 -8.10 25.27
C LEU A 95 -25.84 -6.72 24.74
N THR A 96 -26.11 -5.79 25.64
CA THR A 96 -26.42 -4.39 25.32
C THR A 96 -25.18 -3.51 25.53
N GLY A 97 -25.11 -2.38 24.81
CA GLY A 97 -24.03 -1.40 25.00
C GLY A 97 -22.66 -1.78 24.39
N ILE A 98 -22.63 -2.75 23.47
CA ILE A 98 -21.44 -3.08 22.68
C ILE A 98 -21.76 -2.84 21.20
N VAL A 99 -20.98 -1.98 20.55
CA VAL A 99 -21.06 -1.71 19.11
C VAL A 99 -19.74 -2.08 18.46
N ILE A 100 -19.78 -2.86 17.38
CA ILE A 100 -18.59 -3.28 16.64
C ILE A 100 -18.69 -2.75 15.23
N LEU A 101 -17.65 -2.03 14.79
CA LEU A 101 -17.46 -1.64 13.42
C LEU A 101 -16.27 -2.42 12.83
N ARG A 102 -16.45 -2.97 11.63
CA ARG A 102 -15.38 -3.60 10.87
C ARG A 102 -15.14 -2.85 9.58
N TYR A 103 -13.87 -2.60 9.27
CA TYR A 103 -13.43 -2.13 7.97
C TYR A 103 -12.33 -3.05 7.46
N ARG A 104 -12.62 -3.87 6.45
CA ARG A 104 -11.73 -4.96 6.02
C ARG A 104 -11.39 -5.87 7.20
N ASP A 105 -10.12 -5.98 7.56
CA ASP A 105 -9.60 -6.75 8.68
C ASP A 105 -9.47 -5.96 9.99
N ASP A 106 -9.69 -4.65 9.98
CA ASP A 106 -9.69 -3.79 11.17
C ASP A 106 -11.05 -3.85 11.89
N TYR A 107 -11.02 -4.09 13.20
CA TYR A 107 -12.17 -4.05 14.10
C TYR A 107 -12.03 -2.90 15.11
N ARG A 108 -13.15 -2.22 15.37
CA ARG A 108 -13.31 -1.23 16.42
C ARG A 108 -14.50 -1.60 17.30
N ILE A 109 -14.25 -1.80 18.58
CA ILE A 109 -15.26 -2.21 19.57
C ILE A 109 -15.50 -1.02 20.49
N PHE A 110 -16.72 -0.50 20.50
CA PHE A 110 -17.15 0.62 21.33
C PHE A 110 -18.03 0.11 22.47
N ALA A 111 -17.76 0.57 23.68
CA ALA A 111 -18.53 0.25 24.87
C ALA A 111 -18.38 1.33 25.94
N ASN A 112 -19.06 1.15 27.08
CA ASN A 112 -18.95 2.05 28.23
C ASN A 112 -18.10 1.49 29.38
N SER A 113 -17.41 0.38 29.14
CA SER A 113 -16.48 -0.22 30.09
C SER A 113 -15.40 -1.04 29.38
N ASP A 114 -14.24 -1.19 30.03
CA ASP A 114 -13.18 -2.09 29.57
C ASP A 114 -13.63 -3.56 29.57
N THR A 115 -14.53 -3.92 30.48
CA THR A 115 -15.05 -5.30 30.59
C THR A 115 -15.92 -5.64 29.39
N ASP A 116 -16.76 -4.73 28.93
CA ASP A 116 -17.60 -4.94 27.74
C ASP A 116 -16.78 -4.90 26.44
N CYS A 117 -15.77 -4.02 26.37
CA CYS A 117 -14.77 -4.09 25.29
C CYS A 117 -14.08 -5.45 25.23
N ALA A 118 -13.69 -6.01 26.38
CA ALA A 118 -13.07 -7.34 26.45
C ALA A 118 -14.02 -8.46 26.04
N LYS A 119 -15.33 -8.37 26.35
CA LYS A 119 -16.34 -9.31 25.86
C LYS A 119 -16.44 -9.28 24.33
N GLY A 120 -16.49 -8.09 23.73
CA GLY A 120 -16.50 -7.92 22.27
C GLY A 120 -15.25 -8.52 21.61
N LEU A 121 -14.07 -8.23 22.18
CA LEU A 121 -12.79 -8.76 21.68
C LEU A 121 -12.74 -10.29 21.74
N LYS A 122 -13.23 -10.87 22.85
CA LYS A 122 -13.33 -12.32 23.02
C LYS A 122 -14.27 -12.95 21.99
N ALA A 123 -15.45 -12.35 21.77
CA ALA A 123 -16.41 -12.84 20.78
C ALA A 123 -15.81 -12.83 19.36
N ILE A 124 -15.14 -11.75 18.96
CA ILE A 124 -14.45 -11.67 17.67
C ILE A 124 -13.37 -12.75 17.57
N SER A 125 -12.50 -12.87 18.58
CA SER A 125 -11.41 -13.85 18.59
C SER A 125 -11.90 -15.29 18.43
N GLU A 126 -12.94 -15.68 19.19
CA GLU A 126 -13.52 -17.02 19.11
C GLU A 126 -14.15 -17.30 17.75
N CYS A 127 -14.81 -16.30 17.14
CA CYS A 127 -15.40 -16.45 15.82
C CYS A 127 -14.35 -16.53 14.72
N LEU A 128 -13.35 -15.65 14.71
CA LEU A 128 -12.27 -15.66 13.72
C LEU A 128 -11.50 -16.99 13.69
N ASN A 129 -11.28 -17.61 14.85
CA ASN A 129 -10.59 -18.91 14.95
C ASN A 129 -11.32 -20.02 14.17
N ILE A 130 -12.65 -19.93 14.02
CA ILE A 130 -13.43 -20.88 13.21
C ILE A 130 -12.96 -20.87 11.74
N PHE A 131 -12.53 -19.71 11.26
CA PHE A 131 -12.13 -19.42 9.88
C PHE A 131 -10.61 -19.47 9.66
N GLY A 132 -9.84 -19.94 10.65
CA GLY A 132 -8.38 -20.00 10.59
C GLY A 132 -7.68 -18.68 10.95
N MET A 133 -8.44 -17.63 11.26
CA MET A 133 -7.95 -16.28 11.52
C MET A 133 -7.73 -16.02 13.02
N LYS A 134 -6.83 -15.09 13.34
CA LYS A 134 -6.50 -14.69 14.72
C LYS A 134 -6.34 -13.17 14.82
N LEU A 135 -6.62 -12.61 15.99
CA LEU A 135 -6.39 -11.20 16.26
C LEU A 135 -4.89 -10.88 16.46
N GLY A 136 -4.48 -9.69 16.04
CA GLY A 136 -3.16 -9.13 16.28
C GLY A 136 -2.98 -8.65 17.72
N ALA A 137 -2.39 -9.48 18.58
CA ALA A 137 -2.17 -9.13 19.99
C ALA A 137 -1.28 -7.87 20.16
N SER A 138 -0.28 -7.67 19.31
CA SER A 138 0.63 -6.51 19.34
C SER A 138 -0.01 -5.19 18.89
N LYS A 139 -1.12 -5.25 18.15
CA LYS A 139 -1.83 -4.09 17.61
C LYS A 139 -3.13 -3.78 18.35
N THR A 140 -3.49 -4.62 19.33
CA THR A 140 -4.69 -4.41 20.12
C THR A 140 -4.45 -3.25 21.10
N SER A 141 -5.14 -2.14 20.89
CA SER A 141 -5.05 -0.95 21.74
C SER A 141 -6.39 -0.63 22.35
N ARG A 142 -6.38 -0.14 23.60
CA ARG A 142 -7.58 0.25 24.34
C ARG A 142 -7.45 1.70 24.78
N THR A 143 -8.54 2.43 24.72
CA THR A 143 -8.59 3.78 25.27
C THR A 143 -9.98 4.10 25.80
N SER A 144 -10.02 4.80 26.94
CA SER A 144 -11.20 5.40 27.54
C SER A 144 -11.52 6.79 26.94
N ASN A 145 -10.88 7.14 25.82
CA ASN A 145 -11.20 8.34 25.05
C ASN A 145 -11.40 7.95 23.58
N VAL A 146 -12.68 7.83 23.19
CA VAL A 146 -13.06 7.39 21.84
C VAL A 146 -12.53 8.31 20.75
N VAL A 147 -12.48 9.63 20.98
CA VAL A 147 -11.96 10.59 20.00
C VAL A 147 -10.48 10.33 19.74
N ARG A 148 -9.69 10.18 20.82
CA ARG A 148 -8.27 9.85 20.71
C ARG A 148 -8.03 8.48 20.06
N GLY A 149 -8.87 7.49 20.35
CA GLY A 149 -8.79 6.16 19.72
C GLY A 149 -9.24 6.13 18.26
N ALA A 150 -10.05 7.10 17.81
CA ALA A 150 -10.57 7.08 16.46
C ALA A 150 -9.53 7.42 15.38
N VAL A 151 -8.49 8.16 15.75
CA VAL A 151 -7.43 8.66 14.85
C VAL A 151 -6.08 8.10 15.28
N LYS A 152 -5.33 7.53 14.34
CA LYS A 152 -3.98 7.04 14.62
C LYS A 152 -3.06 8.21 15.02
N GLN A 153 -2.20 7.98 16.01
CA GLN A 153 -1.34 9.03 16.57
C GLN A 153 -0.42 9.67 15.53
N ASP A 154 0.09 8.89 14.57
CA ASP A 154 0.94 9.37 13.48
C ASP A 154 0.26 10.44 12.61
N LYS A 155 -1.05 10.32 12.37
CA LYS A 155 -1.82 11.35 11.66
C LYS A 155 -1.90 12.64 12.48
N ILE A 156 -2.10 12.56 13.79
CA ILE A 156 -2.14 13.73 14.68
C ILE A 156 -0.77 14.40 14.76
N ASP A 157 0.29 13.61 14.88
CA ASP A 157 1.67 14.09 14.90
C ASP A 157 1.99 14.84 13.59
N ALA A 158 1.54 14.32 12.43
CA ALA A 158 1.69 14.99 11.14
C ALA A 158 0.84 16.27 11.00
N LEU A 159 -0.33 16.34 11.63
CA LEU A 159 -1.11 17.59 11.73
C LEU A 159 -0.40 18.66 12.57
N SER A 160 0.38 18.23 13.56
CA SER A 160 1.07 19.12 14.50
C SER A 160 2.39 19.69 13.93
N LEU A 161 2.88 19.17 12.80
CA LEU A 161 4.07 19.70 12.16
C LEU A 161 3.84 21.12 11.67
N ALA A 162 4.80 22.00 11.95
CA ALA A 162 4.84 23.34 11.39
C ALA A 162 5.16 23.24 9.88
N ARG A 163 4.12 23.04 9.08
CA ARG A 163 4.23 22.79 7.64
C ARG A 163 4.94 23.94 6.94
N ARG A 164 4.60 25.19 7.26
CA ARG A 164 5.13 26.37 6.58
C ARG A 164 6.43 26.88 7.21
N GLN A 165 7.53 26.61 6.52
CA GLN A 165 8.86 27.09 6.88
C GLN A 165 9.37 28.17 5.93
N THR A 166 10.39 28.90 6.39
CA THR A 166 11.04 29.94 5.58
C THR A 166 11.69 29.36 4.32
N THR A 167 12.34 28.19 4.46
CA THR A 167 13.00 27.48 3.36
C THR A 167 12.42 26.08 3.18
N LEU A 168 12.46 25.58 1.94
CA LEU A 168 12.08 24.22 1.59
C LEU A 168 12.98 23.20 2.30
N GLN A 169 14.27 23.51 2.47
CA GLN A 169 15.19 22.67 3.25
C GLN A 169 14.70 22.46 4.70
N LYS A 170 14.30 23.53 5.41
CA LYS A 170 13.83 23.41 6.80
C LYS A 170 12.57 22.56 6.89
N GLU A 171 11.67 22.72 5.93
CA GLU A 171 10.47 21.90 5.84
C GLU A 171 10.80 20.42 5.61
N LEU A 172 11.68 20.10 4.66
CA LEU A 172 12.13 18.74 4.44
C LEU A 172 12.80 18.12 5.67
N LEU A 173 13.56 18.90 6.45
CA LEU A 173 14.15 18.41 7.71
C LEU A 173 13.08 18.06 8.75
N LEU A 174 11.97 18.81 8.83
CA LEU A 174 10.86 18.46 9.70
C LEU A 174 10.14 17.19 9.25
N ILE A 175 9.91 17.05 7.93
CA ILE A 175 9.31 15.84 7.35
C ILE A 175 10.23 14.64 7.57
N HIS A 176 11.54 14.81 7.37
CA HIS A 176 12.55 13.79 7.59
C HIS A 176 12.58 13.31 9.05
N ARG A 177 12.51 14.24 10.01
CA ARG A 177 12.39 13.91 11.43
C ARG A 177 11.15 13.05 11.69
N PHE A 178 9.99 13.47 11.18
CA PHE A 178 8.75 12.71 11.30
C PHE A 178 8.88 11.29 10.74
N CYS A 179 9.46 11.14 9.54
CA CYS A 179 9.69 9.84 8.90
C CYS A 179 10.63 8.93 9.72
N THR A 180 11.61 9.54 10.39
CA THR A 180 12.58 8.82 11.23
C THR A 180 11.93 8.35 12.54
N GLU A 181 11.05 9.17 13.13
CA GLU A 181 10.30 8.82 14.35
C GLU A 181 9.14 7.83 14.07
N LYS A 182 8.54 7.89 12.88
CA LYS A 182 7.35 7.11 12.47
C LYS A 182 7.55 6.46 11.09
N PRO A 183 8.47 5.49 10.95
CA PRO A 183 8.74 4.85 9.65
C PRO A 183 7.50 4.12 9.13
N GLY A 184 7.22 4.26 7.84
CA GLY A 184 6.08 3.61 7.20
C GLY A 184 4.70 4.23 7.48
N SER A 185 4.64 5.38 8.18
CA SER A 185 3.38 6.10 8.35
C SER A 185 2.80 6.54 7.01
N GLY A 186 1.50 6.29 6.80
CA GLY A 186 0.78 6.80 5.64
C GLY A 186 0.72 8.32 5.60
N ALA A 187 0.89 9.01 6.74
CA ALA A 187 0.91 10.47 6.79
C ALA A 187 2.13 11.07 6.08
N THR A 188 3.23 10.31 5.92
CA THR A 188 4.41 10.76 5.14
C THR A 188 4.04 11.07 3.70
N LYS A 189 3.15 10.28 3.09
CA LYS A 189 2.64 10.53 1.74
C LYS A 189 2.01 11.92 1.65
N PHE A 190 1.10 12.20 2.57
CA PHE A 190 0.43 13.50 2.65
C PHE A 190 1.42 14.66 2.83
N LEU A 191 2.41 14.52 3.73
CA LEU A 191 3.42 15.55 3.98
C LEU A 191 4.29 15.85 2.74
N ILE A 192 4.70 14.82 2.00
CA ILE A 192 5.49 15.02 0.77
C ILE A 192 4.64 15.63 -0.35
N ARG A 193 3.35 15.28 -0.44
CA ARG A 193 2.42 15.93 -1.38
C ARG A 193 2.28 17.42 -1.09
N GLU A 194 2.03 17.81 0.17
CA GLU A 194 1.97 19.23 0.55
C GLU A 194 3.30 19.97 0.34
N PHE A 195 4.43 19.28 0.49
CA PHE A 195 5.74 19.82 0.15
C PHE A 195 5.86 20.07 -1.36
N LEU A 196 5.44 19.09 -2.18
CA LEU A 196 5.47 19.17 -3.64
C LEU A 196 4.65 20.35 -4.16
N ASP A 197 3.41 20.51 -3.69
CA ASP A 197 2.53 21.63 -4.06
C ASP A 197 3.19 22.98 -3.77
N ARG A 198 3.97 23.07 -2.69
CA ARG A 198 4.68 24.29 -2.31
C ARG A 198 5.99 24.50 -3.04
N LEU A 199 6.71 23.43 -3.34
CA LEU A 199 7.86 23.47 -4.23
C LEU A 199 7.41 24.07 -5.57
N GLU A 200 6.35 23.54 -6.18
CA GLU A 200 5.81 24.05 -7.45
C GLU A 200 5.45 25.53 -7.36
N ALA A 201 4.71 25.93 -6.33
CA ALA A 201 4.36 27.34 -6.13
C ALA A 201 5.59 28.27 -6.01
N ARG A 202 6.70 27.79 -5.44
CA ARG A 202 7.96 28.56 -5.34
C ARG A 202 8.77 28.54 -6.63
N LEU A 203 8.78 27.41 -7.35
CA LEU A 203 9.44 27.26 -8.65
C LEU A 203 8.84 28.26 -9.66
N HIS A 204 7.51 28.30 -9.77
CA HIS A 204 6.81 29.24 -10.67
C HIS A 204 7.09 30.72 -10.36
N ARG A 205 7.32 31.06 -9.08
CA ARG A 205 7.63 32.43 -8.65
C ARG A 205 9.13 32.76 -8.65
N ASN A 206 9.99 31.85 -9.13
CA ASN A 206 11.44 31.96 -9.03
C ASN A 206 11.96 32.21 -7.59
N ALA A 207 11.16 31.87 -6.56
CA ALA A 207 11.44 32.12 -5.15
C ALA A 207 12.30 31.01 -4.50
N TRP A 208 12.81 30.07 -5.30
CA TRP A 208 13.57 28.91 -4.87
C TRP A 208 15.09 29.08 -5.00
N LYS A 209 15.57 30.22 -5.53
CA LYS A 209 17.00 30.51 -5.73
C LYS A 209 17.85 30.48 -4.44
N ILE A 210 17.20 30.58 -3.28
CA ILE A 210 17.84 30.47 -1.97
C ILE A 210 18.13 29.02 -1.56
N GLU A 211 17.54 28.05 -2.27
CA GLU A 211 17.63 26.64 -1.94
C GLU A 211 18.80 25.98 -2.68
N ASN A 212 19.33 24.91 -2.11
CA ASN A 212 20.34 24.08 -2.75
C ASN A 212 19.70 22.78 -3.29
N PRO A 213 19.59 22.60 -4.62
CA PRO A 213 18.94 21.44 -5.24
C PRO A 213 19.49 20.10 -4.75
N THR A 214 20.82 20.00 -4.63
CA THR A 214 21.53 18.80 -4.20
C THR A 214 21.21 18.46 -2.75
N VAL A 215 21.11 19.47 -1.88
CA VAL A 215 20.72 19.27 -0.47
C VAL A 215 19.26 18.81 -0.36
N LEU A 216 18.34 19.40 -1.13
CA LEU A 216 16.94 18.96 -1.16
C LEU A 216 16.83 17.51 -1.61
N ALA A 217 17.47 17.15 -2.72
CA ALA A 217 17.51 15.77 -3.22
C ALA A 217 18.14 14.80 -2.20
N ALA A 218 19.18 15.21 -1.49
CA ALA A 218 19.80 14.40 -0.46
C ALA A 218 18.86 14.11 0.73
N ILE A 219 18.05 15.08 1.15
CA ILE A 219 17.07 14.85 2.22
C ILE A 219 15.91 13.96 1.71
N LEU A 220 15.41 14.23 0.51
CA LEU A 220 14.34 13.46 -0.13
C LEU A 220 14.71 11.97 -0.30
N LEU A 221 15.93 11.68 -0.74
CA LEU A 221 16.40 10.29 -0.87
C LEU A 221 16.59 9.60 0.49
N ASP A 222 16.91 10.34 1.56
CA ASP A 222 16.94 9.76 2.90
C ASP A 222 15.54 9.38 3.40
N ILE A 223 14.55 10.23 3.11
CA ILE A 223 13.15 9.96 3.38
C ILE A 223 12.70 8.71 2.63
N ALA A 224 13.02 8.60 1.33
CA ALA A 224 12.64 7.47 0.51
C ALA A 224 13.33 6.16 0.94
N ALA A 225 14.58 6.22 1.41
CA ALA A 225 15.27 5.05 1.94
C ALA A 225 14.59 4.48 3.20
N LYS A 226 14.01 5.35 4.05
CA LYS A 226 13.27 4.94 5.25
C LYS A 226 11.83 4.52 4.96
N THR A 227 11.22 5.09 3.92
CA THR A 227 9.84 4.78 3.52
C THR A 227 9.79 4.60 2.00
N PRO A 228 10.13 3.41 1.46
CA PRO A 228 10.20 3.18 0.01
C PRO A 228 8.89 3.48 -0.73
N ALA A 229 7.75 3.32 -0.05
CA ALA A 229 6.43 3.63 -0.60
C ALA A 229 6.24 5.12 -0.97
N VAL A 230 7.12 6.03 -0.51
CA VAL A 230 7.10 7.44 -0.92
C VAL A 230 8.07 7.80 -2.05
N PHE A 231 8.83 6.83 -2.55
CA PHE A 231 9.76 7.04 -3.66
C PHE A 231 9.11 7.70 -4.89
N PRO A 232 7.88 7.35 -5.34
CA PRO A 232 7.23 8.01 -6.47
C PRO A 232 7.14 9.54 -6.30
N ALA A 233 6.76 9.98 -5.11
CA ALA A 233 6.65 11.39 -4.75
C ALA A 233 8.01 12.08 -4.75
N VAL A 234 9.01 11.39 -4.20
CA VAL A 234 10.39 11.86 -4.14
C VAL A 234 10.97 11.99 -5.56
N ALA A 235 10.77 11.01 -6.42
CA ALA A 235 11.17 11.05 -7.82
C ALA A 235 10.49 12.20 -8.55
N THR A 236 9.17 12.38 -8.35
CA THR A 236 8.41 13.50 -8.92
C THR A 236 9.00 14.85 -8.47
N THR A 237 9.24 15.01 -7.17
CA THR A 237 9.85 16.20 -6.58
C THR A 237 11.23 16.49 -7.19
N ILE A 238 12.09 15.46 -7.32
CA ILE A 238 13.42 15.59 -7.91
C ILE A 238 13.32 15.98 -9.40
N SER A 239 12.41 15.36 -10.16
CA SER A 239 12.19 15.67 -11.58
C SER A 239 11.79 17.14 -11.79
N LYS A 240 10.93 17.68 -10.92
CA LYS A 240 10.53 19.09 -10.98
C LYS A 240 11.64 20.04 -10.59
N ILE A 241 12.49 19.67 -9.63
CA ILE A 241 13.70 20.45 -9.33
C ILE A 241 14.62 20.47 -10.56
N MET A 242 14.84 19.31 -11.20
CA MET A 242 15.69 19.14 -12.37
C MET A 242 15.25 19.96 -13.59
N LEU A 243 13.93 20.15 -13.76
CA LEU A 243 13.38 20.96 -14.85
C LEU A 243 13.89 22.42 -14.83
N TYR A 244 14.18 22.98 -13.66
CA TYR A 244 14.64 24.36 -13.51
C TYR A 244 16.17 24.47 -13.37
N LEU A 245 16.91 23.37 -13.55
CA LEU A 245 18.37 23.34 -13.58
C LEU A 245 18.88 23.44 -15.02
N LYS A 246 20.11 23.97 -15.15
CA LYS A 246 20.90 23.88 -16.38
C LYS A 246 21.30 22.43 -16.63
N ASP A 247 21.56 22.06 -17.88
CA ASP A 247 21.84 20.67 -18.25
C ASP A 247 23.03 20.07 -17.49
N SER A 248 24.13 20.81 -17.33
CA SER A 248 25.29 20.34 -16.55
C SER A 248 24.97 20.03 -15.08
N ASP A 249 24.12 20.86 -14.47
CA ASP A 249 23.72 20.70 -13.07
C ASP A 249 22.68 19.58 -12.93
N ARG A 250 21.82 19.40 -13.94
CA ARG A 250 20.84 18.32 -14.04
C ARG A 250 21.54 16.96 -14.11
N ASP A 251 22.52 16.81 -15.00
CA ASP A 251 23.33 15.60 -15.16
C ASP A 251 24.11 15.28 -13.87
N GLY A 252 24.72 16.29 -13.27
CA GLY A 252 25.44 16.17 -12.00
C GLY A 252 24.52 15.67 -10.88
N LEU A 253 23.33 16.26 -10.75
CA LEU A 253 22.35 15.86 -9.76
C LEU A 253 21.83 14.44 -10.00
N PHE A 254 21.47 14.09 -11.24
CA PHE A 254 20.94 12.77 -11.58
C PHE A 254 21.96 11.67 -11.29
N ASN A 255 23.23 11.90 -11.62
CA ASN A 255 24.32 10.97 -11.30
C ASN A 255 24.47 10.73 -9.79
N LEU A 256 24.32 11.78 -8.97
CA LEU A 256 24.34 11.65 -7.51
C LEU A 256 23.13 10.87 -6.98
N VAL A 257 21.95 11.13 -7.54
CA VAL A 257 20.70 10.42 -7.22
C VAL A 257 20.84 8.93 -7.54
N GLY A 258 21.26 8.58 -8.76
CA GLY A 258 21.47 7.19 -9.18
C GLY A 258 22.49 6.46 -8.31
N LYS A 259 23.65 7.08 -8.04
CA LYS A 259 24.67 6.50 -7.14
C LYS A 259 24.15 6.24 -5.73
N ARG A 260 23.26 7.08 -5.21
CA ARG A 260 22.67 6.89 -3.89
C ARG A 260 21.60 5.80 -3.90
N THR A 261 20.75 5.74 -4.91
CA THR A 261 19.72 4.71 -5.06
C THR A 261 20.32 3.32 -5.20
N ASN A 262 21.45 3.17 -5.89
CA ASN A 262 22.15 1.88 -6.04
C ASN A 262 22.73 1.31 -4.72
N ARG A 263 22.79 2.11 -3.65
CA ARG A 263 23.19 1.63 -2.32
C ARG A 263 22.03 0.96 -1.57
N ILE A 264 20.79 1.12 -2.05
CA ILE A 264 19.60 0.55 -1.46
C ILE A 264 19.39 -0.83 -2.10
N PRO A 265 19.33 -1.93 -1.32
CA PRO A 265 19.03 -3.24 -1.87
C PRO A 265 17.58 -3.32 -2.37
N ASN A 266 17.33 -4.17 -3.38
CA ASN A 266 15.99 -4.37 -3.97
C ASN A 266 15.33 -3.06 -4.45
N ASN A 267 16.12 -2.21 -5.11
CA ASN A 267 15.73 -0.89 -5.60
C ASN A 267 15.01 -0.90 -6.96
N GLY A 268 14.65 -2.06 -7.53
CA GLY A 268 14.08 -2.14 -8.88
C GLY A 268 12.87 -1.22 -9.12
N TYR A 269 11.97 -1.10 -8.12
CA TYR A 269 10.87 -0.13 -8.19
C TYR A 269 11.34 1.33 -8.28
N MET A 270 12.44 1.67 -7.60
CA MET A 270 13.06 2.99 -7.68
C MET A 270 13.71 3.22 -9.04
N GLU A 271 14.34 2.18 -9.61
CA GLU A 271 14.99 2.25 -10.92
C GLU A 271 13.99 2.58 -12.03
N LEU A 272 12.75 2.07 -11.97
CA LEU A 272 11.68 2.44 -12.91
C LEU A 272 11.40 3.95 -12.91
N TRP A 273 11.26 4.54 -11.72
CA TRP A 273 11.01 5.97 -11.58
C TRP A 273 12.22 6.81 -12.00
N LEU A 274 13.44 6.31 -11.79
CA LEU A 274 14.64 6.98 -12.30
C LEU A 274 14.73 6.87 -13.83
N GLN A 275 14.36 5.74 -14.44
CA GLN A 275 14.30 5.60 -15.89
C GLN A 275 13.27 6.57 -16.49
N ARG A 276 12.11 6.74 -15.85
CA ARG A 276 11.09 7.72 -16.25
C ARG A 276 11.60 9.16 -16.25
N ILE A 277 12.53 9.49 -15.35
CA ILE A 277 13.23 10.80 -15.36
C ILE A 277 14.30 10.81 -16.46
N ALA A 278 15.07 9.72 -16.58
CA ALA A 278 16.24 9.66 -17.46
C ALA A 278 15.89 9.79 -18.94
N TYR A 279 14.89 9.01 -19.38
CA TYR A 279 14.57 8.83 -20.79
C TYR A 279 14.23 10.14 -21.53
N PRO A 280 13.21 10.94 -21.12
CA PRO A 280 12.86 12.18 -21.82
C PRO A 280 13.89 13.31 -21.63
N ASN A 281 14.80 13.18 -20.65
CA ASN A 281 15.87 14.15 -20.41
C ASN A 281 17.20 13.74 -21.06
N HIS A 282 17.24 12.62 -21.79
CA HIS A 282 18.46 12.06 -22.41
C HIS A 282 19.61 11.83 -21.40
N LEU A 283 19.27 11.46 -20.17
CA LEU A 283 20.26 11.20 -19.11
C LEU A 283 20.75 9.76 -19.22
N GLY A 284 22.07 9.56 -19.13
CA GLY A 284 22.65 8.22 -19.08
C GLY A 284 22.20 7.47 -17.82
N PHE A 285 21.43 6.40 -17.98
CA PHE A 285 20.94 5.57 -16.88
C PHE A 285 21.09 4.09 -17.22
N LEU A 286 21.76 3.34 -16.34
CA LEU A 286 21.90 1.89 -16.44
C LEU A 286 21.16 1.26 -15.26
N SER A 287 20.27 0.32 -15.56
CA SER A 287 19.43 -0.37 -14.59
C SER A 287 19.61 -1.88 -14.68
N THR A 288 19.49 -2.54 -13.54
CA THR A 288 19.51 -4.02 -13.46
C THR A 288 18.11 -4.62 -13.39
N GLU A 289 17.09 -3.78 -13.19
CA GLU A 289 15.69 -4.17 -13.14
C GLU A 289 15.22 -4.64 -14.55
N PRO A 290 14.74 -5.89 -14.69
CA PRO A 290 14.31 -6.43 -15.98
C PRO A 290 13.26 -5.57 -16.70
N MET A 291 12.35 -4.94 -15.96
CA MET A 291 11.35 -4.04 -16.56
C MET A 291 11.97 -2.80 -17.19
N CYS A 292 13.06 -2.26 -16.63
CA CYS A 292 13.77 -1.14 -17.27
C CYS A 292 14.40 -1.57 -18.60
N GLY A 293 14.92 -2.79 -18.68
CA GLY A 293 15.48 -3.34 -19.91
C GLY A 293 14.48 -3.48 -21.06
N LEU A 294 13.17 -3.46 -20.81
CA LEU A 294 12.17 -3.49 -21.88
C LEU A 294 12.11 -2.19 -22.68
N VAL A 295 12.58 -1.08 -22.10
CA VAL A 295 12.68 0.20 -22.81
C VAL A 295 13.85 0.19 -23.77
N ASP A 296 14.93 -0.50 -23.45
CA ASP A 296 16.12 -0.63 -24.29
C ASP A 296 16.01 -1.89 -25.17
N ASP A 297 15.72 -1.72 -26.46
CA ASP A 297 15.41 -2.82 -27.42
C ASP A 297 16.44 -3.98 -27.44
N GLU A 298 17.66 -3.76 -26.92
CA GLU A 298 18.76 -4.72 -26.89
C GLU A 298 18.65 -5.79 -25.78
N THR A 299 17.78 -5.62 -24.78
CA THR A 299 17.78 -6.49 -23.58
C THR A 299 16.47 -7.23 -23.29
N ALA A 300 15.53 -7.25 -24.23
CA ALA A 300 14.19 -7.81 -24.05
C ALA A 300 14.17 -9.32 -23.73
N GLN A 301 14.44 -9.67 -22.48
CA GLN A 301 14.07 -10.95 -21.89
C GLN A 301 12.57 -10.93 -21.59
N SER A 302 11.91 -12.08 -21.76
CA SER A 302 10.51 -12.23 -21.35
C SER A 302 10.39 -11.90 -19.85
N LEU A 303 9.61 -10.87 -19.51
CA LEU A 303 9.29 -10.52 -18.12
C LEU A 303 8.63 -11.68 -17.37
N TRP A 304 7.87 -12.49 -18.12
CA TRP A 304 7.05 -13.56 -17.57
C TRP A 304 7.72 -14.93 -17.73
N CYS A 305 7.59 -15.78 -16.71
CA CYS A 305 7.95 -17.18 -16.80
C CYS A 305 6.89 -17.95 -17.60
N ASN A 306 7.11 -18.09 -18.91
CA ASN A 306 6.18 -18.75 -19.84
C ASN A 306 6.52 -20.24 -20.10
N SER A 307 7.45 -20.81 -19.34
CA SER A 307 7.96 -22.19 -19.53
C SER A 307 6.90 -23.29 -19.34
N TRP A 308 5.81 -23.00 -18.64
CA TRP A 308 4.71 -23.92 -18.39
C TRP A 308 3.72 -24.01 -19.56
N ILE A 309 3.78 -23.08 -20.53
CA ILE A 309 2.90 -23.08 -21.69
C ILE A 309 3.42 -24.12 -22.70
N ARG A 310 2.71 -25.25 -22.79
CA ARG A 310 3.10 -26.37 -23.66
C ARG A 310 2.99 -26.09 -25.16
N LYS A 311 2.15 -25.14 -25.56
CA LYS A 311 1.95 -24.78 -26.97
C LYS A 311 2.90 -23.65 -27.35
N ASP A 312 3.88 -23.95 -28.20
CA ASP A 312 4.88 -22.97 -28.62
C ASP A 312 4.29 -21.74 -29.31
N GLU A 313 3.24 -21.90 -30.11
CA GLU A 313 2.55 -20.78 -30.76
C GLU A 313 1.99 -19.78 -29.73
N THR A 314 1.30 -20.29 -28.70
CA THR A 314 0.77 -19.47 -27.60
C THR A 314 1.89 -18.81 -26.81
N ARG A 315 2.95 -19.57 -26.50
CA ARG A 315 4.11 -19.05 -25.77
C ARG A 315 4.79 -17.91 -26.52
N LEU A 316 5.09 -18.11 -27.80
CA LEU A 316 5.70 -17.09 -28.67
C LEU A 316 4.80 -15.86 -28.83
N SER A 317 3.48 -16.04 -28.91
CA SER A 317 2.55 -14.90 -29.01
C SER A 317 2.58 -14.00 -27.75
N ILE A 318 2.76 -14.60 -26.57
CA ILE A 318 2.87 -13.88 -25.30
C ILE A 318 4.27 -13.26 -25.16
N GLU A 319 5.32 -13.98 -25.52
CA GLU A 319 6.71 -13.47 -25.46
C GLU A 319 6.93 -12.27 -26.40
N ARG A 320 6.22 -12.20 -27.53
CA ARG A 320 6.27 -11.08 -28.48
C ARG A 320 5.39 -9.89 -28.09
N TYR A 321 4.53 -10.04 -27.08
CA TYR A 321 3.63 -8.96 -26.68
C TYR A 321 4.42 -7.88 -25.93
N SER A 322 4.62 -6.72 -26.57
CA SER A 322 5.21 -5.57 -25.89
C SER A 322 4.22 -5.00 -24.88
N ILE A 323 4.67 -4.88 -23.63
CA ILE A 323 3.94 -4.13 -22.60
C ILE A 323 4.29 -2.64 -22.59
N VAL A 324 5.27 -2.23 -23.41
CA VAL A 324 5.72 -0.84 -23.53
C VAL A 324 5.00 -0.20 -24.72
N ASP A 325 4.25 0.86 -24.43
CA ASP A 325 3.69 1.72 -25.47
C ASP A 325 4.75 2.76 -25.88
N ARG A 326 5.40 2.50 -27.02
CA ARG A 326 6.43 3.38 -27.58
C ARG A 326 5.89 4.76 -27.94
N SER A 327 4.64 4.85 -28.37
CA SER A 327 4.02 6.14 -28.73
C SER A 327 3.85 7.05 -27.51
N VAL A 328 3.53 6.47 -26.35
CA VAL A 328 3.47 7.20 -25.07
C VAL A 328 4.87 7.57 -24.61
N LEU A 329 5.82 6.63 -24.71
CA LEU A 329 7.21 6.81 -24.30
C LEU A 329 7.90 7.98 -25.01
N ASP A 330 7.73 8.08 -26.34
CA ASP A 330 8.33 9.13 -27.18
C ASP A 330 7.78 10.53 -26.88
N ASN A 331 6.57 10.61 -26.30
CA ASN A 331 5.87 11.86 -25.99
C ASN A 331 5.88 12.22 -24.50
N LEU A 332 6.73 11.58 -23.70
CA LEU A 332 6.79 11.84 -22.27
C LEU A 332 7.34 13.25 -21.96
N PRO A 333 6.71 13.99 -21.04
CA PRO A 333 7.26 15.25 -20.58
C PRO A 333 8.56 15.04 -19.79
N PRO A 334 9.49 16.02 -19.79
CA PRO A 334 10.75 15.96 -19.05
C PRO A 334 10.58 15.80 -17.54
N ASP A 335 9.52 16.36 -16.94
CA ASP A 335 9.17 16.12 -15.54
C ASP A 335 8.06 15.09 -15.40
N ILE A 336 8.01 14.44 -14.24
CA ILE A 336 6.93 13.54 -13.88
C ILE A 336 5.71 14.39 -13.53
N GLN A 337 4.58 14.09 -14.18
CA GLN A 337 3.33 14.81 -13.93
C GLN A 337 2.69 14.35 -12.61
N ASN A 338 1.98 15.26 -11.94
CA ASN A 338 1.37 14.95 -10.64
C ASN A 338 0.31 13.86 -10.75
N GLU A 339 -0.33 13.71 -11.91
CA GLU A 339 -1.31 12.66 -12.21
C GLU A 339 -0.68 11.25 -12.22
N GLU A 340 0.56 11.12 -12.72
CA GLU A 340 1.31 9.86 -12.72
C GLU A 340 1.57 9.39 -11.30
N PHE A 341 1.90 10.35 -10.42
CA PHE A 341 2.12 10.13 -9.00
C PHE A 341 0.80 9.84 -8.24
N ASP A 342 -0.23 10.66 -8.48
CA ASP A 342 -1.53 10.55 -7.82
C ASP A 342 -2.26 9.25 -8.18
N ALA A 343 -2.02 8.69 -9.37
CA ALA A 343 -2.58 7.39 -9.78
C ALA A 343 -2.28 6.27 -8.77
N PHE A 344 -1.13 6.34 -8.08
CA PHE A 344 -0.77 5.35 -7.06
C PHE A 344 -1.36 5.66 -5.68
N TRP A 345 -1.83 6.89 -5.43
CA TRP A 345 -2.14 7.41 -4.09
C TRP A 345 -3.59 7.87 -3.91
N LYS A 346 -4.37 8.01 -4.98
CA LYS A 346 -5.78 8.42 -4.97
C LYS A 346 -6.71 7.50 -4.16
N GLU A 347 -6.29 6.29 -3.81
CA GLU A 347 -7.13 5.31 -3.09
C GLU A 347 -7.11 5.42 -1.54
N TYR A 348 -6.39 6.39 -0.95
CA TYR A 348 -6.27 6.48 0.52
C TYR A 348 -6.64 7.85 1.12
N GLY A 349 -7.57 8.56 0.48
CA GLY A 349 -8.23 9.76 1.03
C GLY A 349 -9.18 9.41 2.17
#